data_AF-A0A399F4J9-F1
#
_entry.id   AF-A0A399F4J9-F1
#
_cell.length_a   1.000
_cell.length_b   1.000
_cell.length_c   1.000
_cell.angle_alpha   90.00
_cell.angle_beta   90.00
_cell.angle_gamma   90.00
#
_symmetry.space_group_name_H-M   'P 1'
#
loop_
_entity.id
_entity.type
_entity.pdbx_description
1 polymer ?
#
loop_
_entity_poly.entity_id
_entity_poly.type
_entity_poly.pdbx_seq_one_letter_code
_entity_poly.pdbx_strand_id
1 'polypeptide(L)'
;MMYPTGHVQSLRKRHALRWQSFAAHPFLQRLRQGDVPPAALDRWLTQLYYFDEFMMGFQLGLLRQAPREHRALLAQIVLNMVEEMDWLLERGADLTEAPDAPRQAYQRFFRDLESLPYPHLTVLHWATHHVFIDALKTVNTPDERLRAILERWADDGFGAILHDLTALADEALECLELPELDAPLNRLFDLEQSSWDTALRMAEEAERSS
;
A
#
# COMPACT_ATOMS: atom_id res chain seq x y z
N MET A 1 -9.11 -9.33 -27.99
CA MET A 1 -8.58 -8.66 -26.79
C MET A 1 -9.64 -8.83 -25.71
N MET A 2 -9.49 -9.82 -24.85
CA MET A 2 -10.44 -10.10 -23.77
C MET A 2 -10.20 -9.07 -22.65
N TYR A 3 -11.23 -8.31 -22.30
CA TYR A 3 -11.27 -7.51 -21.07
C TYR A 3 -11.41 -8.44 -19.86
N PRO A 4 -11.01 -8.00 -18.64
CA PRO A 4 -10.58 -8.85 -17.55
C PRO A 4 -11.66 -9.84 -17.11
N THR A 5 -11.21 -11.01 -16.71
CA THR A 5 -12.03 -11.95 -15.97
C THR A 5 -12.48 -11.30 -14.64
N GLY A 6 -13.59 -11.78 -14.06
CA GLY A 6 -14.18 -11.14 -12.88
C GLY A 6 -13.48 -11.51 -11.56
N HIS A 7 -12.25 -12.02 -11.60
CA HIS A 7 -11.65 -12.71 -10.45
C HIS A 7 -11.22 -11.74 -9.36
N VAL A 8 -10.54 -10.64 -9.73
CA VAL A 8 -10.22 -9.56 -8.78
C VAL A 8 -11.49 -9.04 -8.11
N GLN A 9 -12.58 -8.84 -8.88
CA GLN A 9 -13.85 -8.38 -8.31
C GLN A 9 -14.48 -9.41 -7.36
N SER A 10 -14.33 -10.70 -7.66
CA SER A 10 -14.80 -11.79 -6.80
C SER A 10 -14.01 -11.85 -5.49
N LEU A 11 -12.68 -11.70 -5.56
CA LEU A 11 -11.80 -11.61 -4.39
C LEU A 11 -12.15 -10.39 -3.53
N ARG A 12 -12.36 -9.22 -4.14
CA ARG A 12 -12.80 -8.01 -3.44
C ARG A 12 -14.15 -8.19 -2.77
N LYS A 13 -15.13 -8.83 -3.43
CA LYS A 13 -16.44 -9.14 -2.85
C LYS A 13 -16.32 -10.06 -1.63
N ARG A 14 -15.45 -11.07 -1.70
CA ARG A 14 -15.18 -12.00 -0.59
C ARG A 14 -14.67 -11.29 0.66
N HIS A 15 -13.83 -10.26 0.49
CA HIS A 15 -13.24 -9.49 1.60
C HIS A 15 -13.86 -8.09 1.77
N ALA A 16 -15.04 -7.84 1.19
CA ALA A 16 -15.59 -6.48 1.06
C ALA A 16 -15.70 -5.73 2.39
N LEU A 17 -16.13 -6.43 3.46
CA LEU A 17 -16.28 -5.82 4.78
C LEU A 17 -14.96 -5.25 5.32
N ARG A 18 -13.89 -6.05 5.27
CA ARG A 18 -12.56 -5.63 5.75
C ARG A 18 -11.93 -4.59 4.83
N TRP A 19 -12.11 -4.74 3.52
CA TRP A 19 -11.57 -3.81 2.55
C TRP A 19 -12.17 -2.41 2.70
N GLN A 20 -13.50 -2.34 2.84
CA GLN A 20 -14.22 -1.07 2.91
C GLN A 20 -14.11 -0.41 4.30
N SER A 21 -13.83 -1.17 5.36
CA SER A 21 -13.71 -0.59 6.71
C SER A 21 -12.58 0.44 6.82
N PHE A 22 -11.51 0.30 6.03
CA PHE A 22 -10.40 1.25 6.06
C PHE A 22 -10.81 2.68 5.70
N ALA A 23 -11.75 2.86 4.77
CA ALA A 23 -12.26 4.20 4.43
C ALA A 23 -12.90 4.91 5.65
N ALA A 24 -13.41 4.17 6.62
CA ALA A 24 -13.99 4.74 7.83
C ALA A 24 -12.96 5.00 8.95
N HIS A 25 -11.67 4.67 8.74
CA HIS A 25 -10.65 4.74 9.77
C HIS A 25 -10.49 6.17 10.35
N PRO A 26 -10.39 6.35 11.69
CA PRO A 26 -10.31 7.68 12.30
C PRO A 26 -9.16 8.56 11.79
N PHE A 27 -7.99 7.97 11.52
CA PHE A 27 -6.87 8.71 10.91
C PHE A 27 -7.22 9.30 9.54
N LEU A 28 -7.94 8.55 8.68
CA LEU A 28 -8.39 9.09 7.39
C LEU A 28 -9.44 10.19 7.56
N GLN A 29 -10.24 10.15 8.62
CA GLN A 29 -11.16 11.25 8.95
C GLN A 29 -10.39 12.52 9.31
N ARG A 30 -9.32 12.41 10.08
CA ARG A 30 -8.42 13.54 10.38
C ARG A 30 -7.76 14.10 9.12
N LEU A 31 -7.26 13.23 8.23
CA LEU A 31 -6.73 13.67 6.94
C LEU A 31 -7.77 14.46 6.12
N ARG A 32 -9.02 13.98 6.06
CA ARG A 32 -10.13 14.70 5.37
C ARG A 32 -10.42 16.06 5.99
N GLN A 33 -10.31 16.19 7.30
CA GLN A 33 -10.56 17.42 8.03
C GLN A 33 -9.40 18.41 7.94
N GLY A 34 -8.22 17.96 7.50
CA GLY A 34 -6.99 18.73 7.60
C GLY A 34 -6.44 18.81 9.03
N ASP A 35 -6.92 17.92 9.92
CA ASP A 35 -6.65 17.96 11.36
C ASP A 35 -5.56 16.96 11.76
N VAL A 36 -4.41 17.12 11.12
CA VAL A 36 -3.20 16.32 11.41
C VAL A 36 -2.07 17.28 11.74
N PRO A 37 -1.52 17.25 12.97
CA PRO A 37 -0.39 18.08 13.34
C PRO A 37 0.80 17.87 12.38
N PRO A 38 1.55 18.93 12.01
CA PRO A 38 2.70 18.81 11.11
C PRO A 38 3.71 17.73 11.52
N ALA A 39 4.05 17.64 12.81
CA ALA A 39 4.99 16.63 13.30
C ALA A 39 4.47 15.19 13.15
N ALA A 40 3.15 14.98 13.26
CA ALA A 40 2.55 13.67 13.05
C ALA A 40 2.53 13.30 11.56
N LEU A 41 2.27 14.29 10.69
CA LEU A 41 2.35 14.13 9.25
C LEU A 41 3.78 13.73 8.82
N ASP A 42 4.80 14.42 9.32
CA ASP A 42 6.21 14.12 9.01
C ASP A 42 6.58 12.69 9.44
N ARG A 43 6.21 12.29 10.66
CA ARG A 43 6.42 10.92 11.16
C ARG A 43 5.70 9.88 10.29
N TRP A 44 4.47 10.15 9.89
CA TRP A 44 3.71 9.25 9.01
C TRP A 44 4.38 9.08 7.64
N LEU A 45 4.89 10.16 7.04
CA LEU A 45 5.68 10.12 5.79
C LEU A 45 6.98 9.32 5.95
N THR A 46 7.71 9.49 7.06
CA THR A 46 8.88 8.64 7.38
C THR A 46 8.51 7.16 7.40
N GLN A 47 7.38 6.80 8.01
CA GLN A 47 6.96 5.41 8.04
C GLN A 47 6.53 4.90 6.66
N LEU A 48 5.99 5.74 5.76
CA LEU A 48 5.76 5.36 4.37
C LEU A 48 7.07 5.02 3.65
N TYR A 49 8.13 5.79 3.87
CA TYR A 49 9.45 5.50 3.29
C TYR A 49 9.94 4.09 3.66
N TYR A 50 9.84 3.71 4.93
CA TYR A 50 10.25 2.37 5.36
C TYR A 50 9.37 1.26 4.77
N PHE A 51 8.08 1.52 4.60
CA PHE A 51 7.21 0.59 3.90
C PHE A 51 7.66 0.39 2.45
N ASP A 52 7.97 1.48 1.75
CA ASP A 52 8.44 1.46 0.37
C ASP A 52 9.78 0.71 0.23
N GLU A 53 10.71 0.92 1.18
CA GLU A 53 11.97 0.17 1.21
C GLU A 53 11.74 -1.34 1.34
N PHE A 54 10.82 -1.76 2.23
CA PHE A 54 10.50 -3.19 2.38
C PHE A 54 9.71 -3.75 1.19
N MET A 55 8.79 -2.96 0.63
CA MET A 55 8.02 -3.31 -0.56
C MET A 55 8.93 -3.46 -1.77
N MET A 56 9.93 -2.60 -1.95
CA MET A 56 10.92 -2.70 -3.02
C MET A 56 11.67 -4.03 -2.96
N GLY A 57 12.13 -4.45 -1.77
CA GLY A 57 12.77 -5.75 -1.58
C GLY A 57 11.88 -6.92 -2.02
N PHE A 58 10.61 -6.88 -1.62
CA PHE A 58 9.59 -7.84 -2.05
C PHE A 58 9.37 -7.83 -3.57
N GLN A 59 9.25 -6.65 -4.19
CA GLN A 59 9.05 -6.49 -5.63
C GLN A 59 10.24 -7.01 -6.45
N LEU A 60 11.47 -6.83 -5.98
CA LEU A 60 12.66 -7.42 -6.61
C LEU A 60 12.62 -8.95 -6.56
N GLY A 61 12.16 -9.52 -5.44
CA GLY A 61 11.92 -10.96 -5.30
C GLY A 61 10.85 -11.47 -6.29
N LEU A 62 9.74 -10.74 -6.42
CA LEU A 62 8.68 -11.02 -7.39
C LEU A 62 9.18 -10.95 -8.84
N LEU A 63 9.92 -9.90 -9.19
CA LEU A 63 10.51 -9.71 -10.51
C LEU A 63 11.45 -10.86 -10.90
N ARG A 64 12.22 -11.39 -9.95
CA ARG A 64 13.12 -12.53 -10.18
C ARG A 64 12.36 -13.81 -10.55
N GLN A 65 11.15 -14.01 -10.02
CA GLN A 65 10.30 -15.18 -10.30
C GLN A 65 9.40 -14.99 -11.54
N ALA A 66 9.26 -13.75 -12.01
CA ALA A 66 8.25 -13.42 -13.00
C ALA A 66 8.51 -14.05 -14.39
N PRO A 67 7.43 -14.48 -15.08
CA PRO A 67 7.43 -14.73 -16.52
C PRO A 67 7.97 -13.54 -17.30
N ARG A 68 8.52 -13.78 -18.49
CA ARG A 68 9.25 -12.76 -19.26
C ARG A 68 8.36 -11.55 -19.59
N GLU A 69 7.12 -11.83 -19.96
CA GLU A 69 6.06 -10.91 -20.31
C GLU A 69 5.69 -9.94 -19.19
N HIS A 70 5.85 -10.35 -17.92
CA HIS A 70 5.48 -9.52 -16.76
C HIS A 70 6.63 -8.65 -16.25
N ARG A 71 7.88 -8.97 -16.64
CA ARG A 71 9.09 -8.31 -16.08
C ARG A 71 9.16 -6.82 -16.37
N ALA A 72 8.71 -6.38 -17.54
CA ALA A 72 8.77 -4.97 -17.91
C ALA A 72 7.90 -4.11 -16.98
N LEU A 73 6.65 -4.54 -16.74
CA LEU A 73 5.73 -3.89 -15.81
C LEU A 73 6.29 -3.91 -14.39
N LEU A 74 6.75 -5.06 -13.91
CA LEU A 74 7.31 -5.19 -12.55
C LEU A 74 8.58 -4.34 -12.34
N ALA A 75 9.43 -4.22 -13.36
CA ALA A 75 10.59 -3.32 -13.31
C ALA A 75 10.17 -1.85 -13.27
N GLN A 76 9.11 -1.47 -13.99
CA GLN A 76 8.56 -0.12 -13.94
C GLN A 76 7.97 0.21 -12.57
N ILE A 77 7.31 -0.76 -11.92
CA ILE A 77 6.79 -0.62 -10.54
C ILE A 77 7.95 -0.39 -9.55
N VAL A 78 9.04 -1.15 -9.67
CA VAL A 78 10.22 -0.96 -8.82
C VAL A 78 10.84 0.43 -9.04
N LEU A 79 10.93 0.90 -10.29
CA LEU A 79 11.45 2.24 -10.57
C LEU A 79 10.56 3.32 -9.94
N ASN A 80 9.23 3.18 -10.06
CA ASN A 80 8.30 4.13 -9.45
C ASN A 80 8.40 4.14 -7.92
N MET A 81 8.66 2.99 -7.30
CA MET A 81 8.92 2.88 -5.86
C MET A 81 10.18 3.66 -5.46
N VAL A 82 11.26 3.57 -6.24
CA VAL A 82 12.50 4.35 -6.00
C VAL A 82 12.22 5.85 -6.09
N GLU A 83 11.46 6.28 -7.10
CA GLU A 83 11.07 7.70 -7.25
C GLU A 83 10.18 8.18 -6.10
N GLU A 84 9.31 7.33 -5.56
CA GLU A 84 8.48 7.64 -4.39
C GLU A 84 9.33 7.82 -3.13
N MET A 85 10.31 6.94 -2.90
CA MET A 85 11.26 7.05 -1.79
C MET A 85 12.07 8.34 -1.86
N ASP A 86 12.60 8.71 -3.02
CA ASP A 86 13.32 9.98 -3.22
C ASP A 86 12.41 11.17 -2.93
N TRP A 87 11.17 11.13 -3.42
CA TRP A 87 10.18 12.17 -3.16
C TRP A 87 9.83 12.29 -1.66
N LEU A 88 9.71 11.18 -0.93
CA LEU A 88 9.47 11.19 0.52
C LEU A 88 10.62 11.86 1.29
N LEU A 89 11.87 11.62 0.88
CA LEU A 89 13.04 12.30 1.46
C LEU A 89 13.01 13.80 1.20
N GLU A 90 12.65 14.23 -0.02
CA GLU A 90 12.47 15.64 -0.35
C GLU A 90 11.34 16.30 0.46
N ARG A 91 10.33 15.53 0.88
CA ARG A 91 9.21 15.98 1.74
C ARG A 91 9.51 15.93 3.23
N GLY A 92 10.74 15.58 3.61
CA GLY A 92 11.21 15.68 5.00
C GLY A 92 11.08 14.38 5.81
N ALA A 93 10.98 13.22 5.16
CA ALA A 93 11.12 11.94 5.85
C ALA A 93 12.48 11.88 6.60
N ASP A 94 12.42 11.71 7.91
CA ASP A 94 13.59 11.67 8.79
C ASP A 94 13.96 10.22 9.14
N LEU A 95 15.03 9.72 8.54
CA LEU A 95 15.49 8.35 8.72
C LEU A 95 16.32 8.13 10.00
N THR A 96 16.40 9.12 10.89
CA THR A 96 17.02 8.93 12.21
C THR A 96 16.12 8.14 13.16
N GLU A 97 14.81 8.16 12.94
CA GLU A 97 13.85 7.31 13.66
C GLU A 97 13.78 5.92 13.02
N ALA A 98 13.83 4.86 13.84
CA ALA A 98 13.69 3.50 13.33
C ALA A 98 12.26 3.21 12.82
N PRO A 99 12.08 2.22 11.92
CA PRO A 99 10.76 1.75 11.53
C PRO A 99 9.92 1.34 12.76
N ASP A 100 8.66 1.73 12.78
CA ASP A 100 7.75 1.38 13.86
C ASP A 100 7.38 -0.12 13.89
N ALA A 101 6.65 -0.54 14.92
CA ALA A 101 6.27 -1.94 15.08
C ALA A 101 5.43 -2.49 13.89
N PRO A 102 4.41 -1.77 13.36
CA PRO A 102 3.73 -2.15 12.12
C PRO A 102 4.68 -2.29 10.92
N ARG A 103 5.60 -1.36 10.68
CA ARG A 103 6.54 -1.45 9.55
C ARG A 103 7.48 -2.64 9.67
N GLN A 104 7.98 -2.93 10.87
CA GLN A 104 8.75 -4.15 11.12
C GLN A 104 7.89 -5.42 10.91
N ALA A 105 6.58 -5.36 11.19
CA ALA A 105 5.67 -6.46 10.93
C ALA A 105 5.41 -6.66 9.42
N TYR A 106 5.34 -5.58 8.64
CA TYR A 106 5.35 -5.65 7.17
C TYR A 106 6.63 -6.28 6.64
N GLN A 107 7.80 -5.86 7.14
CA GLN A 107 9.08 -6.43 6.73
C GLN A 107 9.11 -7.96 6.93
N ARG A 108 8.62 -8.44 8.08
CA ARG A 108 8.51 -9.88 8.36
C ARG A 108 7.50 -10.55 7.44
N PHE A 109 6.33 -9.94 7.27
CA PHE A 109 5.29 -10.45 6.39
C PHE A 109 5.80 -10.65 4.96
N PHE A 110 6.43 -9.64 4.36
CA PHE A 110 6.99 -9.75 3.02
C PHE A 110 8.05 -10.85 2.90
N ARG A 111 8.89 -11.02 3.93
CA ARG A 111 9.86 -12.12 3.98
C ARG A 111 9.17 -13.48 4.03
N ASP A 112 8.12 -13.63 4.82
CA ASP A 112 7.36 -14.88 4.92
C ASP A 112 6.70 -15.23 3.57
N LEU A 113 6.26 -14.21 2.82
CA LEU A 113 5.69 -14.39 1.48
C LEU A 113 6.71 -14.93 0.47
N GLU A 114 8.02 -14.70 0.61
CA GLU A 114 9.03 -15.08 -0.40
C GLU A 114 9.04 -16.58 -0.76
N SER A 115 8.48 -17.41 0.11
CA SER A 115 8.30 -18.86 -0.11
C SER A 115 7.13 -19.24 -1.02
N LEU A 116 6.21 -18.30 -1.29
CA LEU A 116 5.00 -18.55 -2.06
C LEU A 116 5.26 -18.54 -3.58
N PRO A 117 4.44 -19.27 -4.36
CA PRO A 117 4.50 -19.22 -5.82
C PRO A 117 4.18 -17.85 -6.40
N TYR A 118 4.74 -17.54 -7.57
CA TYR A 118 4.56 -16.27 -8.28
C TYR A 118 3.10 -15.77 -8.38
N PRO A 119 2.08 -16.60 -8.70
CA PRO A 119 0.69 -16.12 -8.73
C PRO A 119 0.20 -15.57 -7.38
N HIS A 120 0.54 -16.22 -6.26
CA HIS A 120 0.18 -15.74 -4.92
C HIS A 120 0.83 -14.39 -4.62
N LEU A 121 2.13 -14.29 -4.91
CA LEU A 121 2.90 -13.07 -4.70
C LEU A 121 2.32 -11.90 -5.50
N THR A 122 1.92 -12.16 -6.74
CA THR A 122 1.33 -11.17 -7.64
C THR A 122 0.01 -10.63 -7.08
N VAL A 123 -0.88 -11.51 -6.60
CA VAL A 123 -2.15 -11.08 -6.01
C VAL A 123 -1.94 -10.31 -4.71
N LEU A 124 -0.99 -10.73 -3.86
CA LEU A 124 -0.69 -10.04 -2.61
C LEU A 124 -0.01 -8.68 -2.84
N HIS A 125 0.85 -8.58 -3.86
CA HIS A 125 1.44 -7.32 -4.31
C HIS A 125 0.36 -6.33 -4.74
N TRP A 126 -0.56 -6.78 -5.61
CA TRP A 126 -1.72 -6.00 -6.02
C TRP A 126 -2.60 -5.58 -4.83
N ALA A 127 -2.93 -6.52 -3.95
CA ALA A 127 -3.82 -6.25 -2.82
C ALA A 127 -3.22 -5.22 -1.87
N THR A 128 -1.91 -5.29 -1.63
CA THR A 128 -1.23 -4.35 -0.73
C THR A 128 -1.34 -2.90 -1.23
N HIS A 129 -1.15 -2.66 -2.53
CA HIS A 129 -1.32 -1.32 -3.10
C HIS A 129 -2.78 -0.87 -3.05
N HIS A 130 -3.71 -1.74 -3.46
CA HIS A 130 -5.11 -1.33 -3.58
C HIS A 130 -5.82 -1.14 -2.25
N VAL A 131 -5.47 -1.86 -1.18
CA VAL A 131 -6.06 -1.60 0.14
C VAL A 131 -5.72 -0.19 0.62
N PHE A 132 -4.46 0.21 0.50
CA PHE A 132 -4.00 1.54 0.85
C PHE A 132 -4.65 2.62 -0.04
N ILE A 133 -4.56 2.44 -1.36
CA ILE A 133 -5.00 3.45 -2.33
C ILE A 133 -6.51 3.63 -2.34
N ASP A 134 -7.29 2.55 -2.21
CA ASP A 134 -8.74 2.67 -2.16
C ASP A 134 -9.19 3.43 -0.91
N ALA A 135 -8.53 3.21 0.23
CA ALA A 135 -8.79 3.95 1.45
C ALA A 135 -8.39 5.42 1.27
N LEU A 136 -7.20 5.68 0.73
CA LEU A 136 -6.66 7.04 0.55
C LEU A 136 -7.49 7.87 -0.44
N LYS A 137 -8.00 7.27 -1.52
CA LYS A 137 -8.86 7.95 -2.52
C LYS A 137 -10.17 8.48 -1.96
N THR A 138 -10.58 8.04 -0.77
CA THR A 138 -11.75 8.59 -0.09
C THR A 138 -11.45 9.88 0.68
N VAL A 139 -10.18 10.31 0.73
CA VAL A 139 -9.76 11.53 1.41
C VAL A 139 -9.88 12.70 0.44
N ASN A 140 -10.70 13.68 0.80
CA ASN A 140 -10.72 15.01 0.20
C ASN A 140 -10.51 16.01 1.34
N THR A 141 -9.43 16.78 1.28
CA THR A 141 -8.98 17.64 2.38
C THR A 141 -8.87 19.10 1.93
N PRO A 142 -9.28 20.06 2.77
CA PRO A 142 -9.08 21.48 2.48
C PRO A 142 -7.65 21.95 2.77
N ASP A 143 -6.83 21.14 3.44
CA ASP A 143 -5.44 21.47 3.76
C ASP A 143 -4.55 21.34 2.50
N GLU A 144 -3.90 22.44 2.13
CA GLU A 144 -3.08 22.55 0.93
C GLU A 144 -1.87 21.60 0.94
N ARG A 145 -1.23 21.45 2.11
CA ARG A 145 -0.02 20.62 2.26
C ARG A 145 -0.40 19.15 2.11
N LEU A 146 -1.47 18.72 2.79
CA LEU A 146 -1.98 17.37 2.68
C LEU A 146 -2.48 17.09 1.26
N ARG A 147 -3.18 18.03 0.62
CA ARG A 147 -3.61 17.87 -0.77
C ARG A 147 -2.41 17.64 -1.71
N ALA A 148 -1.36 18.45 -1.60
CA ALA A 148 -0.14 18.31 -2.40
C ALA A 148 0.68 17.03 -2.09
N ILE A 149 0.41 16.37 -0.97
CA ILE A 149 0.94 15.04 -0.63
C ILE A 149 0.07 13.96 -1.28
N LEU A 150 -1.26 14.04 -1.11
CA LEU A 150 -2.22 13.08 -1.65
C LEU A 150 -2.22 13.04 -3.19
N GLU A 151 -1.94 14.17 -3.84
CA GLU A 151 -1.82 14.27 -5.30
C GLU A 151 -0.77 13.31 -5.88
N ARG A 152 0.28 12.96 -5.12
CA ARG A 152 1.30 11.98 -5.55
C ARG A 152 0.67 10.64 -5.93
N TRP A 153 -0.30 10.18 -5.12
CA TRP A 153 -1.00 8.90 -5.34
C TRP A 153 -2.28 9.04 -6.18
N ALA A 154 -2.67 10.27 -6.51
CA ALA A 154 -3.75 10.57 -7.44
C ALA A 154 -3.24 10.78 -8.88
N ASP A 155 -1.92 10.82 -9.09
CA ASP A 155 -1.29 11.01 -10.40
C ASP A 155 -1.69 9.93 -11.41
N ASP A 156 -1.93 10.37 -12.65
CA ASP A 156 -2.38 9.50 -13.74
C ASP A 156 -1.34 8.42 -14.10
N GLY A 157 -0.05 8.70 -13.92
CA GLY A 157 1.03 7.75 -14.14
C GLY A 157 0.98 6.58 -13.15
N PHE A 158 0.77 6.88 -11.87
CA PHE A 158 0.58 5.85 -10.85
C PHE A 158 -0.73 5.07 -11.06
N GLY A 159 -1.80 5.77 -11.48
CA GLY A 159 -3.07 5.15 -11.84
C GLY A 159 -2.96 4.11 -12.96
N ALA A 160 -2.17 4.41 -14.00
CA ALA A 160 -1.92 3.48 -15.10
C ALA A 160 -1.15 2.22 -14.63
N ILE A 161 -0.14 2.40 -13.80
CA ILE A 161 0.64 1.29 -13.22
C ILE A 161 -0.28 0.35 -12.39
N LEU A 162 -1.17 0.91 -11.57
CA LEU A 162 -2.11 0.10 -10.77
C LEU A 162 -3.17 -0.60 -11.64
N HIS A 163 -3.57 0.01 -12.75
CA HIS A 163 -4.44 -0.65 -13.72
C HIS A 163 -3.78 -1.89 -14.31
N ASP A 164 -2.54 -1.77 -14.78
CA ASP A 164 -1.80 -2.90 -15.34
C ASP A 164 -1.50 -3.97 -14.29
N LEU A 165 -1.19 -3.57 -13.05
CA LEU A 165 -1.04 -4.50 -11.93
C LEU A 165 -2.35 -5.24 -11.61
N THR A 166 -3.50 -4.58 -11.77
CA THR A 166 -4.82 -5.23 -11.61
C THR A 166 -5.04 -6.29 -12.68
N ALA A 167 -4.69 -6.02 -13.94
CA ALA A 167 -4.79 -7.01 -15.00
C ALA A 167 -3.88 -8.23 -14.71
N LEU A 168 -2.65 -7.97 -14.23
CA LEU A 168 -1.70 -9.02 -13.87
C LEU A 168 -2.20 -9.88 -12.69
N ALA A 169 -2.84 -9.27 -11.69
CA ALA A 169 -3.44 -10.00 -10.59
C ALA A 169 -4.65 -10.84 -11.02
N ASP A 170 -5.45 -10.32 -11.95
CA ASP A 170 -6.61 -11.05 -12.49
C ASP A 170 -6.20 -12.29 -13.29
N GLU A 171 -5.12 -12.19 -14.08
CA GLU A 171 -4.48 -13.33 -14.74
C GLU A 171 -3.93 -14.34 -13.72
N ALA A 172 -3.22 -13.87 -12.69
CA ALA A 172 -2.69 -14.74 -11.64
C ALA A 172 -3.79 -15.53 -10.92
N LEU A 173 -4.97 -14.94 -10.74
CA LEU A 173 -6.13 -15.57 -10.11
C LEU A 173 -6.76 -16.69 -10.96
N GLU A 174 -6.49 -16.77 -12.26
CA GLU A 174 -6.97 -17.89 -13.09
C GLU A 174 -6.35 -19.23 -12.67
N CYS A 175 -5.21 -19.18 -11.99
CA CYS A 175 -4.47 -20.35 -11.52
C CYS A 175 -4.62 -20.60 -10.01
N LEU A 176 -5.48 -19.86 -9.31
CA LEU A 176 -5.60 -19.89 -7.86
C LEU A 176 -7.04 -20.12 -7.39
N GLU A 177 -7.16 -20.82 -6.27
CA GLU A 177 -8.43 -20.93 -5.57
C GLU A 177 -8.54 -19.78 -4.55
N LEU A 178 -9.61 -18.98 -4.63
CA LEU A 178 -9.78 -17.79 -3.76
C LEU A 178 -9.61 -18.06 -2.26
N PRO A 179 -10.07 -19.20 -1.69
CA PRO A 179 -9.86 -19.48 -0.26
C PRO A 179 -8.39 -19.60 0.16
N GLU A 180 -7.47 -19.94 -0.76
CA GLU A 180 -6.04 -20.02 -0.47
C GLU A 180 -5.45 -18.66 -0.09
N LEU A 181 -6.09 -17.57 -0.56
CA LEU A 181 -5.67 -16.20 -0.31
C LEU A 181 -6.24 -15.63 1.00
N ASP A 182 -7.19 -16.31 1.65
CA ASP A 182 -7.87 -15.78 2.83
C ASP A 182 -6.90 -15.46 3.97
N ALA A 183 -6.02 -16.40 4.30
CA ALA A 183 -5.07 -16.23 5.41
C ALA A 183 -4.07 -15.08 5.15
N PRO A 184 -3.35 -15.04 4.01
CA PRO A 184 -2.41 -13.94 3.76
C PRO A 184 -3.10 -12.58 3.56
N LEU A 185 -4.30 -12.52 2.96
CA LEU A 185 -5.06 -11.28 2.86
C LEU A 185 -5.57 -10.79 4.21
N ASN A 186 -6.06 -11.69 5.07
CA ASN A 186 -6.44 -11.31 6.42
C ASN A 186 -5.26 -10.77 7.22
N ARG A 187 -4.07 -11.37 7.03
CA ARG A 187 -2.84 -10.86 7.63
C ARG A 187 -2.48 -9.48 7.11
N LEU A 188 -2.56 -9.25 5.80
CA LEU A 188 -2.37 -7.94 5.19
C LEU A 188 -3.32 -6.90 5.80
N PHE A 189 -4.61 -7.22 5.92
CA PHE A 189 -5.59 -6.30 6.52
C PHE A 189 -5.29 -5.99 7.99
N ASP A 190 -4.78 -6.95 8.77
CA ASP A 190 -4.36 -6.69 10.16
C ASP A 190 -3.18 -5.72 10.21
N LEU A 191 -2.23 -5.84 9.27
CA LEU A 191 -1.08 -4.95 9.17
C LEU A 191 -1.46 -3.54 8.73
N GLU A 192 -2.38 -3.42 7.75
CA GLU A 192 -2.92 -2.14 7.32
C GLU A 192 -3.64 -1.43 8.47
N GLN A 193 -4.50 -2.16 9.19
CA GLN A 193 -5.20 -1.62 10.37
C GLN A 193 -4.19 -1.12 11.42
N SER A 194 -3.18 -1.93 11.74
CA SER A 194 -2.15 -1.55 12.72
C SER A 194 -1.34 -0.33 12.29
N SER A 195 -1.10 -0.16 10.99
CA SER A 195 -0.40 1.01 10.45
C SER A 195 -1.26 2.26 10.59
N TRP A 196 -2.55 2.18 10.25
CA TRP A 196 -3.48 3.29 10.43
C TRP A 196 -3.69 3.67 11.90
N ASP A 197 -3.75 2.68 12.80
CA ASP A 197 -3.84 2.91 14.25
C ASP A 197 -2.58 3.63 14.77
N THR A 198 -1.42 3.31 14.21
CA THR A 198 -0.16 3.94 14.61
C THR A 198 -0.09 5.39 14.13
N ALA A 199 -0.51 5.65 12.89
CA ALA A 199 -0.64 7.01 12.37
C ALA A 199 -1.62 7.86 13.20
N LEU A 200 -2.73 7.28 13.66
CA LEU A 200 -3.66 7.94 14.59
C LEU A 200 -2.98 8.33 15.90
N ARG A 201 -2.24 7.40 16.52
CA ARG A 201 -1.52 7.69 17.78
C ARG A 201 -0.47 8.77 17.60
N MET A 202 0.23 8.81 16.46
CA MET A 202 1.18 9.90 16.16
C MET A 202 0.48 11.27 16.20
N ALA A 203 -0.71 11.38 15.63
CA ALA A 203 -1.51 12.61 15.68
C ALA A 203 -1.92 12.98 17.11
N GLU A 204 -2.45 12.03 17.88
CA GLU A 204 -2.87 12.23 19.28
C GLU A 204 -1.70 12.55 20.23
N GLU A 205 -0.50 12.03 19.98
CA GLU A 205 0.73 12.35 20.72
C GLU A 205 1.22 13.77 20.41
N ALA A 206 1.21 14.16 19.14
CA ALA A 206 1.66 15.48 18.71
C ALA A 206 0.76 16.60 19.28
N GLU A 207 -0.56 16.37 19.36
CA GLU A 207 -1.50 17.31 19.98
C GLU A 207 -1.26 17.50 21.48
N ARG A 208 -0.97 16.41 22.20
CA ARG A 208 -0.68 16.48 23.64
C ARG A 208 0.65 17.18 23.97
N SER A 209 1.53 17.30 22.98
CA SER A 209 2.85 17.91 23.10
C SER A 209 2.90 19.36 22.60
N SER A 210 1.78 19.86 22.04
CA SER A 210 1.62 21.24 21.54
C SER A 210 0.95 22.13 22.57
#